data_AF-A0A920PC85-F1
#
_entry.id   AF-A0A920PC85-F1
#
_cell.length_a   1.000
_cell.length_b   1.000
_cell.length_c   1.000
_cell.angle_alpha   90.00
_cell.angle_beta   90.00
_cell.angle_gamma   90.00
#
_symmetry.space_group_name_H-M   'P 1'
#
loop_
_entity.id
_entity.type
_entity.pdbx_description
1 polymer ?
#
loop_
_entity_poly.entity_id
_entity_poly.type
_entity_poly.pdbx_seq_one_letter_code
_entity_poly.pdbx_strand_id
1 'polypeptide(L)'
;MDFESFKEEMHRADIIITSTAAPTFIVNEEMISTAIQKRKNKPIFLIDIAVPRDIAPEVNELENVYLYDIDDLQNVVNANMEERQKEAESAMEIINQEVTKFNYWFSTLDAIPTIVEMRNRAEDMRAFEVDKTLKNMEHLSSDDKEAINQLTQSLVKKILHKPTINLKKKTQSHDGHIYLKAIRDLFHLDD
;
A
#
# COMPACT_ATOMS: atom_id res chain seq x y z
N MET A 1 22.92 -30.19 -7.34
CA MET A 1 22.59 -30.33 -8.76
C MET A 1 22.72 -28.97 -9.39
N ASP A 2 23.38 -28.90 -10.53
CA ASP A 2 23.30 -27.71 -11.38
C ASP A 2 21.89 -27.62 -11.98
N PHE A 3 21.40 -26.41 -12.28
CA PHE A 3 20.05 -26.24 -12.84
C PHE A 3 19.89 -27.07 -14.11
N GLU A 4 20.87 -27.03 -15.02
CA GLU A 4 20.83 -27.74 -16.30
C GLU A 4 20.70 -29.26 -16.17
N SER A 5 21.09 -29.84 -15.02
CA SER A 5 20.97 -31.29 -14.80
C SER A 5 19.53 -31.80 -14.70
N PHE A 6 18.53 -30.91 -14.50
CA PHE A 6 17.12 -31.34 -14.43
C PHE A 6 16.71 -32.11 -15.69
N LYS A 7 17.22 -31.71 -16.86
CA LYS A 7 16.90 -32.30 -18.18
C LYS A 7 17.24 -33.80 -18.23
N GLU A 8 18.35 -34.17 -17.60
CA GLU A 8 18.81 -35.55 -17.55
C GLU A 8 18.04 -36.38 -16.52
N GLU A 9 17.51 -35.75 -15.47
CA GLU A 9 16.83 -36.41 -14.36
C GLU A 9 15.31 -36.58 -14.60
N MET A 10 14.71 -35.87 -15.57
CA MET A 10 13.26 -35.91 -15.85
C MET A 10 12.71 -37.33 -16.00
N HIS A 11 13.47 -38.23 -16.63
CA HIS A 11 13.04 -39.61 -16.86
C HIS A 11 12.86 -40.43 -15.56
N ARG A 12 13.43 -39.98 -14.43
CA ARG A 12 13.34 -40.68 -13.14
C ARG A 12 12.14 -40.27 -12.32
N ALA A 13 11.45 -39.19 -12.69
CA ALA A 13 10.29 -38.67 -11.97
C ALA A 13 8.98 -39.15 -12.60
N ASP A 14 8.03 -39.57 -11.76
CA ASP A 14 6.65 -39.83 -12.19
C ASP A 14 5.82 -38.55 -12.24
N ILE A 15 6.18 -37.56 -11.40
CA ILE A 15 5.55 -36.25 -11.32
C ILE A 15 6.66 -35.18 -11.37
N ILE A 16 6.51 -34.20 -12.25
CA ILE A 16 7.36 -33.01 -12.32
C ILE A 16 6.52 -31.80 -11.99
N ILE A 17 7.00 -30.97 -11.06
CA ILE A 17 6.36 -29.71 -10.68
C ILE A 17 7.29 -28.57 -11.06
N THR A 18 6.81 -27.62 -11.86
CA THR A 18 7.54 -26.45 -12.33
C THR A 18 6.96 -25.19 -11.72
N SER A 19 7.83 -24.30 -11.24
CA SER A 19 7.46 -23.10 -10.47
C SER A 19 8.57 -22.04 -10.54
N THR A 20 9.20 -21.88 -11.71
CA THR A 20 10.29 -20.93 -11.89
C THR A 20 9.77 -19.54 -12.27
N ALA A 21 10.70 -18.58 -12.32
CA ALA A 21 10.43 -17.22 -12.80
C ALA A 21 10.97 -17.01 -14.22
N ALA A 22 11.13 -18.09 -15.00
CA ALA A 22 11.66 -18.01 -16.35
C ALA A 22 10.70 -17.20 -17.25
N PRO A 23 11.24 -16.30 -18.10
CA PRO A 23 10.41 -15.54 -19.03
C PRO A 23 9.98 -16.37 -20.26
N THR A 24 10.50 -17.58 -20.40
CA THR A 24 10.31 -18.48 -21.55
C THR A 24 10.16 -19.91 -21.05
N PHE A 25 9.56 -20.77 -21.87
CA PHE A 25 9.50 -22.20 -21.60
C PHE A 25 10.90 -22.78 -21.38
N ILE A 26 11.11 -23.39 -20.22
CA ILE A 26 12.34 -24.10 -19.86
C ILE A 26 12.22 -25.60 -20.12
N VAL A 27 10.99 -26.10 -20.24
CA VAL A 27 10.67 -27.48 -20.64
C VAL A 27 9.94 -27.43 -21.98
N ASN A 28 10.49 -28.15 -22.97
CA ASN A 28 9.90 -28.28 -24.29
C ASN A 28 9.54 -29.74 -24.63
N GLU A 29 8.88 -29.94 -25.76
CA GLU A 29 8.44 -31.24 -26.25
C GLU A 29 9.59 -32.24 -26.42
N GLU A 30 10.73 -31.81 -26.96
CA GLU A 30 11.90 -32.67 -27.20
C GLU A 30 12.46 -33.27 -25.90
N MET A 31 12.55 -32.46 -24.84
CA MET A 31 13.00 -32.89 -23.52
C MET A 31 12.07 -33.95 -22.92
N ILE A 32 10.76 -33.72 -23.00
CA ILE A 32 9.75 -34.65 -22.47
C ILE A 32 9.69 -35.94 -23.29
N SER A 33 9.72 -35.84 -24.63
CA SER A 33 9.76 -37.01 -25.52
C SER A 33 10.98 -37.90 -25.23
N THR A 34 12.15 -37.29 -25.04
CA THR A 34 13.38 -38.00 -24.63
C THR A 34 13.21 -38.69 -23.28
N ALA A 35 12.57 -38.01 -22.31
CA ALA A 35 12.32 -38.58 -20.99
C ALA A 35 11.37 -39.78 -21.06
N ILE A 36 10.28 -39.71 -21.84
CA ILE A 36 9.31 -40.81 -22.02
C ILE A 36 9.96 -42.04 -22.65
N GLN A 37 10.78 -41.83 -23.68
CA GLN A 37 11.51 -42.93 -24.33
C GLN A 37 12.40 -43.66 -23.32
N LYS A 38 13.17 -42.92 -22.50
CA LYS A 38 13.98 -43.50 -21.41
C LYS A 38 13.12 -44.19 -20.35
N ARG A 39 11.89 -43.73 -20.15
CA ARG A 39 10.88 -44.32 -19.25
C ARG A 39 10.16 -45.53 -19.83
N LYS A 40 10.51 -46.01 -21.03
CA LYS A 40 9.82 -47.11 -21.72
C LYS A 40 8.31 -46.83 -21.87
N ASN A 41 7.96 -45.59 -22.24
CA ASN A 41 6.59 -45.12 -22.43
C ASN A 41 5.71 -45.20 -21.18
N LYS A 42 6.30 -45.19 -19.97
CA LYS A 42 5.54 -45.01 -18.74
C LYS A 42 5.03 -43.57 -18.64
N PRO A 43 3.77 -43.36 -18.24
CA PRO A 43 3.21 -42.03 -18.08
C PRO A 43 4.04 -41.11 -17.20
N ILE A 44 3.95 -39.80 -17.48
CA ILE A 44 4.51 -38.73 -16.67
C ILE A 44 3.47 -37.63 -16.45
N PHE A 45 3.41 -37.13 -15.22
CA PHE A 45 2.51 -36.06 -14.83
C PHE A 45 3.29 -34.76 -14.64
N LEU A 46 2.84 -33.69 -15.27
CA LEU A 46 3.48 -32.39 -15.25
C LEU A 46 2.52 -31.38 -14.61
N ILE A 47 3.00 -30.64 -13.62
CA ILE A 47 2.23 -29.61 -12.93
C ILE A 47 2.98 -28.29 -13.09
N ASP A 48 2.43 -27.39 -13.89
CA ASP A 48 2.99 -26.07 -14.16
C ASP A 48 2.27 -24.99 -13.35
N ILE A 49 2.88 -24.59 -12.24
CA ILE A 49 2.38 -23.50 -11.38
C ILE A 49 3.14 -22.19 -11.59
N ALA A 50 3.95 -22.09 -12.66
CA ALA A 50 4.70 -20.88 -12.99
C ALA A 50 3.85 -19.86 -13.77
N VAL A 51 4.15 -18.57 -13.55
CA VAL A 51 3.56 -17.46 -14.30
C VAL A 51 4.67 -16.44 -14.61
N PRO A 52 5.15 -16.33 -15.88
CA PRO A 52 4.76 -17.09 -17.08
C PRO A 52 5.05 -18.60 -17.00
N ARG A 53 4.38 -19.40 -17.84
CA ARG A 53 4.49 -20.87 -17.87
C ARG A 53 5.92 -21.36 -18.11
N ASP A 54 6.32 -22.41 -17.38
CA ASP A 54 7.61 -23.07 -17.53
C ASP A 54 7.60 -24.12 -18.65
N ILE A 55 6.44 -24.71 -18.92
CA ILE A 55 6.29 -25.84 -19.85
C ILE A 55 5.55 -25.38 -21.10
N ALA A 56 6.14 -25.66 -22.26
CA ALA A 56 5.53 -25.40 -23.55
C ALA A 56 4.17 -26.14 -23.67
N PRO A 57 3.06 -25.48 -24.05
CA PRO A 57 1.73 -26.11 -24.13
C PRO A 57 1.66 -27.34 -25.04
N GLU A 58 2.48 -27.36 -26.10
CA GLU A 58 2.58 -28.43 -27.09
C GLU A 58 3.02 -29.77 -26.47
N VAL A 59 3.66 -29.73 -25.29
CA VAL A 59 4.01 -30.94 -24.51
C VAL A 59 2.79 -31.82 -24.22
N ASN A 60 1.60 -31.23 -24.12
CA ASN A 60 0.35 -31.96 -23.86
C ASN A 60 -0.14 -32.77 -25.07
N GLU A 61 0.44 -32.60 -26.25
CA GLU A 61 0.13 -33.37 -27.46
C GLU A 61 0.82 -34.75 -27.47
N LEU A 62 1.82 -34.96 -26.60
CA LEU A 62 2.58 -36.20 -26.50
C LEU A 62 1.78 -37.32 -25.83
N GLU A 63 1.87 -38.53 -26.39
CA GLU A 63 1.28 -39.72 -25.77
C GLU A 63 1.92 -40.02 -24.40
N ASN A 64 1.09 -40.39 -23.43
CA ASN A 64 1.49 -40.68 -22.05
C ASN A 64 2.06 -39.48 -21.26
N VAL A 65 1.78 -38.25 -21.72
CA VAL A 65 2.02 -37.02 -20.95
C VAL A 65 0.69 -36.45 -20.47
N TYR A 66 0.67 -35.99 -19.23
CA TYR A 66 -0.46 -35.28 -18.67
C TYR A 66 0.03 -33.97 -18.08
N LEU A 67 -0.25 -32.85 -18.75
CA LEU A 67 0.13 -31.51 -18.30
C LEU A 67 -1.08 -30.80 -17.69
N TYR A 68 -0.90 -30.33 -16.46
CA TYR A 68 -1.86 -29.51 -15.73
C TYR A 68 -1.22 -28.17 -15.41
N ASP A 69 -1.93 -27.07 -15.66
CA ASP A 69 -1.51 -25.74 -15.24
C ASP A 69 -2.31 -25.23 -14.03
N ILE A 70 -2.02 -23.99 -13.63
CA ILE A 70 -2.69 -23.35 -12.50
C ILE A 70 -4.22 -23.24 -12.69
N ASP A 71 -4.70 -23.12 -13.92
CA ASP A 71 -6.12 -22.99 -14.22
C ASP A 71 -6.82 -24.36 -14.10
N ASP A 72 -6.17 -25.44 -14.54
CA ASP A 72 -6.69 -26.80 -14.35
C ASP A 72 -6.82 -27.16 -12.87
N LEU A 73 -5.85 -26.74 -12.05
CA LEU A 73 -5.89 -26.96 -10.60
C LEU A 73 -7.02 -26.19 -9.92
N GLN A 74 -7.36 -24.98 -10.40
CA GLN A 74 -8.47 -24.20 -9.83
C GLN A 74 -9.80 -24.97 -9.94
N ASN A 75 -10.02 -25.69 -11.03
CA ASN A 75 -11.25 -26.47 -11.24
C ASN A 75 -11.43 -27.59 -10.20
N VAL A 76 -10.34 -28.18 -9.72
CA VAL A 76 -10.36 -29.23 -8.68
C VAL A 76 -10.65 -28.67 -7.29
N VAL A 77 -10.20 -27.44 -7.01
CA VAL A 77 -10.33 -26.82 -5.69
C VAL A 77 -11.73 -26.23 -5.44
N ASN A 78 -12.55 -26.08 -6.48
CA ASN A 78 -13.94 -25.61 -6.38
C ASN A 78 -14.87 -26.55 -5.58
N ALA A 79 -14.41 -27.74 -5.16
CA ALA A 79 -15.16 -28.60 -4.25
C ALA A 79 -15.29 -28.06 -2.80
N ASN A 80 -14.47 -27.07 -2.41
CA ASN A 80 -14.48 -26.45 -1.07
C ASN A 80 -15.02 -25.00 -1.06
N MET A 81 -15.95 -24.68 -1.95
CA MET A 81 -16.47 -23.31 -2.10
C MET A 81 -17.19 -22.77 -0.85
N GLU A 82 -17.92 -23.59 -0.10
CA GLU A 82 -18.66 -23.12 1.09
C GLU A 82 -17.74 -22.67 2.24
N GLU A 83 -16.63 -23.36 2.47
CA GLU A 83 -15.65 -22.99 3.49
C GLU A 83 -14.90 -21.72 3.07
N ARG A 84 -14.54 -21.60 1.79
CA ARG A 84 -13.96 -20.38 1.22
C ARG A 84 -14.89 -19.17 1.33
N GLN A 85 -16.18 -19.36 1.11
CA GLN A 85 -17.16 -18.28 1.18
C GLN A 85 -17.26 -17.70 2.59
N LYS A 86 -17.26 -18.55 3.63
CA LYS A 86 -17.28 -18.10 5.02
C LYS A 86 -16.02 -17.32 5.41
N GLU A 87 -14.86 -17.81 5.01
CA GLU A 87 -13.59 -17.09 5.24
C GLU A 87 -13.52 -15.78 4.46
N ALA A 88 -14.06 -15.73 3.23
CA ALA A 88 -14.16 -14.51 2.45
C ALA A 88 -15.07 -13.47 3.08
N GLU A 89 -16.21 -13.88 3.66
CA GLU A 89 -17.12 -12.99 4.41
C GLU A 89 -16.44 -12.39 5.64
N SER A 90 -15.71 -13.21 6.41
CA SER A 90 -14.90 -12.76 7.55
C SER A 90 -13.82 -11.76 7.13
N ALA A 91 -13.10 -12.06 6.05
CA ALA A 91 -12.10 -11.14 5.49
C ALA A 91 -12.73 -9.83 5.01
N MET A 92 -13.94 -9.88 4.43
CA MET A 92 -14.65 -8.68 3.98
C MET A 92 -15.05 -7.77 5.14
N GLU A 93 -15.38 -8.33 6.30
CA GLU A 93 -15.63 -7.53 7.51
C GLU A 93 -14.38 -6.73 7.93
N ILE A 94 -13.21 -7.38 7.92
CA ILE A 94 -11.93 -6.72 8.21
C ILE A 94 -11.66 -5.60 7.19
N ILE A 95 -11.85 -5.88 5.90
CA ILE A 95 -11.67 -4.88 4.83
C ILE A 95 -12.59 -3.68 5.06
N ASN A 96 -13.87 -3.89 5.36
CA ASN A 96 -14.82 -2.80 5.59
C ASN A 96 -14.44 -1.93 6.79
N GLN A 97 -13.92 -2.54 7.87
CA GLN A 97 -13.42 -1.80 9.02
C GLN A 97 -12.22 -0.93 8.65
N GLU A 98 -11.26 -1.47 7.88
CA GLU A 98 -10.08 -0.72 7.44
C GLU A 98 -10.41 0.37 6.42
N VAL A 99 -11.33 0.12 5.48
CA VAL A 99 -11.83 1.15 4.55
C VAL A 99 -12.48 2.30 5.30
N THR A 100 -13.26 2.01 6.35
CA THR A 100 -13.87 3.05 7.19
C THR A 100 -12.80 3.89 7.90
N LYS A 101 -11.78 3.25 8.47
CA LYS A 101 -10.63 3.95 9.10
C LYS A 101 -9.84 4.77 8.09
N PHE A 102 -9.64 4.25 6.88
CA PHE A 102 -8.95 4.95 5.81
C PHE A 102 -9.70 6.20 5.38
N ASN A 103 -11.01 6.09 5.12
CA ASN A 103 -11.86 7.23 4.76
C ASN A 103 -11.88 8.28 5.88
N TYR A 104 -11.92 7.84 7.13
CA TYR A 104 -11.80 8.71 8.30
C TYR A 104 -10.46 9.45 8.37
N TRP A 105 -9.36 8.78 8.06
CA TRP A 105 -8.05 9.41 7.97
C TRP A 105 -7.96 10.38 6.79
N PHE A 106 -8.47 9.98 5.62
CA PHE A 106 -8.42 10.77 4.40
C PHE A 106 -9.15 12.11 4.54
N SER A 107 -10.31 12.16 5.19
CA SER A 107 -11.04 13.41 5.46
C SER A 107 -10.31 14.36 6.41
N THR A 108 -9.32 13.89 7.18
CA THR A 108 -8.47 14.79 7.99
C THR A 108 -7.49 15.58 7.14
N LEU A 109 -7.16 15.11 5.94
CA LEU A 109 -6.19 15.75 5.07
C LEU A 109 -6.71 17.09 4.54
N ASP A 110 -8.03 17.22 4.35
CA ASP A 110 -8.68 18.47 3.92
C ASP A 110 -8.44 19.63 4.90
N ALA A 111 -8.24 19.32 6.18
CA ALA A 111 -7.96 20.30 7.21
C ALA A 111 -6.52 20.84 7.17
N ILE A 112 -5.59 20.09 6.58
CA ILE A 112 -4.15 20.38 6.65
C ILE A 112 -3.81 21.74 6.03
N PRO A 113 -4.24 22.07 4.80
CA PRO A 113 -3.93 23.38 4.19
C PRO A 113 -4.42 24.54 5.06
N THR A 114 -5.65 24.45 5.56
CA THR A 114 -6.25 25.48 6.44
C THR A 114 -5.48 25.62 7.76
N ILE A 115 -5.01 24.51 8.35
CA ILE A 115 -4.18 24.56 9.57
C ILE A 115 -2.86 25.28 9.30
N VAL A 116 -2.21 25.00 8.17
CA VAL A 116 -0.94 25.62 7.80
C VAL A 116 -1.13 27.12 7.59
N GLU A 117 -2.12 27.51 6.78
CA GLU A 117 -2.46 28.91 6.51
C GLU A 117 -2.79 29.68 7.79
N MET A 118 -3.64 29.11 8.66
CA MET A 118 -4.00 29.70 9.96
C MET A 118 -2.76 29.96 10.83
N ARG A 119 -1.82 29.00 10.88
CA ARG A 119 -0.60 29.14 11.69
C ARG A 119 0.34 30.19 11.12
N ASN A 120 0.52 30.21 9.80
CA ASN A 120 1.36 31.20 9.13
C ASN A 120 0.82 32.61 9.34
N ARG A 121 -0.49 32.83 9.13
CA ARG A 121 -1.17 34.10 9.37
C ARG A 121 -0.94 34.62 10.79
N ALA A 122 -1.09 33.74 11.79
CA ALA A 122 -0.88 34.09 13.19
C ALA A 122 0.59 34.41 13.52
N GLU A 123 1.53 33.70 12.91
CA GLU A 123 2.97 33.95 13.06
C GLU A 123 3.38 35.26 12.38
N ASP A 124 2.83 35.57 11.20
CA ASP A 124 3.07 36.83 10.50
C ASP A 124 2.57 38.02 11.33
N MET A 125 1.35 37.93 11.88
CA MET A 125 0.83 38.96 12.79
C MET A 125 1.70 39.13 14.04
N ARG A 126 2.13 38.02 14.65
CA ARG A 126 3.03 38.06 15.81
C ARG A 126 4.36 38.73 15.47
N ALA A 127 5.01 38.30 14.40
CA ALA A 127 6.31 38.81 13.97
C ALA A 127 6.23 40.30 13.65
N PHE A 128 5.16 40.74 12.96
CA PHE A 128 4.92 42.14 12.67
C PHE A 128 4.79 43.00 13.94
N GLU A 129 3.97 42.58 14.92
CA GLU A 129 3.77 43.34 16.15
C GLU A 129 5.03 43.33 17.05
N VAL A 130 5.77 42.23 17.10
CA VAL A 130 7.04 42.15 17.83
C VAL A 130 8.08 43.07 17.20
N ASP A 131 8.29 43.02 15.88
CA ASP A 131 9.25 43.90 15.19
C ASP A 131 8.90 45.38 15.39
N LYS A 132 7.62 45.73 15.22
CA LYS A 132 7.11 47.10 15.45
C LYS A 132 7.36 47.58 16.87
N THR A 133 7.17 46.71 17.86
CA THR A 133 7.37 47.05 19.27
C THR A 133 8.86 47.19 19.59
N LEU A 134 9.69 46.23 19.16
CA LEU A 134 11.13 46.21 19.43
C LEU A 134 11.89 47.37 18.78
N LYS A 135 11.40 47.89 17.64
CA LYS A 135 11.93 49.12 17.02
C LYS A 135 11.91 50.33 17.95
N ASN A 136 10.95 50.40 18.88
CA ASN A 136 10.84 51.49 19.86
C ASN A 136 11.54 51.18 21.18
N MET A 137 12.22 50.04 21.30
CA MET A 137 12.87 49.55 22.53
C MET A 137 14.37 49.31 22.29
N GLU A 138 15.07 50.31 21.78
CA GLU A 138 16.49 50.22 21.45
C GLU A 138 17.39 49.94 22.66
N HIS A 139 16.93 50.29 23.87
CA HIS A 139 17.64 50.05 25.13
C HIS A 139 17.69 48.58 25.56
N LEU A 140 16.91 47.69 24.93
CA LEU A 140 16.91 46.26 25.25
C LEU A 140 18.12 45.54 24.64
N SER A 141 18.70 44.61 25.39
CA SER A 141 19.76 43.73 24.92
C SER A 141 19.25 42.72 23.87
N SER A 142 20.17 42.03 23.19
CA SER A 142 19.80 40.91 22.30
C SER A 142 19.03 39.82 23.04
N ASP A 143 19.42 39.54 24.28
CA ASP A 143 18.87 38.46 25.08
C ASP A 143 17.44 38.79 25.54
N ASP A 144 17.17 40.06 25.87
CA ASP A 144 15.82 40.53 26.19
C ASP A 144 14.88 40.44 24.98
N LYS A 145 15.38 40.83 23.80
CA LYS A 145 14.61 40.75 22.54
C LYS A 145 14.28 39.30 22.19
N GLU A 146 15.21 38.39 22.38
CA GLU A 146 15.00 36.96 22.18
C GLU A 146 13.99 36.38 23.19
N ALA A 147 14.08 36.77 24.47
CA ALA A 147 13.12 36.34 25.49
C ALA A 147 11.68 36.79 25.15
N ILE A 148 11.50 38.00 24.61
CA ILE A 148 10.21 38.50 24.13
C ILE A 148 9.72 37.69 22.92
N ASN A 149 10.60 37.37 21.97
CA ASN A 149 10.27 36.49 20.85
C ASN A 149 9.78 35.12 21.31
N GLN A 150 10.52 34.47 22.21
CA GLN A 150 10.16 33.15 22.74
C GLN A 150 8.84 33.17 23.53
N LEU A 151 8.61 34.22 24.32
CA LEU A 151 7.36 34.42 25.05
C LEU A 151 6.17 34.52 24.09
N THR A 152 6.27 35.38 23.08
CA THR A 152 5.18 35.61 22.13
C THR A 152 4.93 34.39 21.24
N GLN A 153 5.97 33.71 20.78
CA GLN A 153 5.84 32.44 20.04
C GLN A 153 5.15 31.38 20.90
N SER A 154 5.53 31.25 22.18
CA SER A 154 4.91 30.31 23.10
C SER A 154 3.43 30.63 23.35
N LEU A 155 3.07 31.91 23.41
CA LEU A 155 1.69 32.37 23.55
C LEU A 155 0.85 32.00 22.32
N VAL A 156 1.33 32.32 21.11
CA VAL A 156 0.65 31.95 19.84
C VAL A 156 0.51 30.44 19.74
N LYS A 157 1.57 29.68 20.04
CA LYS A 157 1.53 28.21 20.03
C LYS A 157 0.47 27.65 20.98
N LYS A 158 0.34 28.20 22.20
CA LYS A 158 -0.67 27.79 23.18
C LYS A 158 -2.09 28.12 22.72
N ILE A 159 -2.31 29.30 22.14
CA ILE A 159 -3.61 29.72 21.60
C ILE A 159 -4.04 28.78 20.46
N LEU A 160 -3.15 28.50 19.50
CA LEU A 160 -3.47 27.72 18.31
C LEU A 160 -3.50 26.21 18.55
N HIS A 161 -3.02 25.71 19.69
CA HIS A 161 -2.99 24.28 19.97
C HIS A 161 -4.39 23.65 19.95
N LYS A 162 -5.35 24.19 20.71
CA LYS A 162 -6.72 23.66 20.77
C LYS A 162 -7.47 23.81 19.44
N PRO A 163 -7.46 24.97 18.74
CA PRO A 163 -8.04 25.11 17.41
C PRO A 163 -7.48 24.10 16.40
N THR A 164 -6.17 23.86 16.40
CA THR A 164 -5.55 22.87 15.50
C THR A 164 -6.06 21.47 15.74
N ILE A 165 -6.13 21.05 17.01
CA ILE A 165 -6.63 19.72 17.38
C ILE A 165 -8.11 19.60 17.05
N ASN A 166 -8.89 20.63 17.35
CA ASN A 166 -10.33 20.65 17.10
C ASN A 166 -10.63 20.63 15.61
N LEU A 167 -9.87 21.35 14.78
CA LEU A 167 -10.04 21.35 13.34
C LEU A 167 -9.80 19.95 12.77
N LYS A 168 -8.70 19.28 13.15
CA LYS A 168 -8.44 17.87 12.76
C LYS A 168 -9.53 16.90 13.22
N LYS A 169 -10.13 17.14 14.39
CA LYS A 169 -11.19 16.29 14.95
C LYS A 169 -12.56 16.56 14.34
N LYS A 170 -12.87 17.82 14.04
CA LYS A 170 -14.20 18.25 13.56
C LYS A 170 -14.37 18.02 12.08
N THR A 171 -13.30 18.06 11.28
CA THR A 171 -13.36 17.66 9.86
C THR A 171 -13.72 16.18 9.67
N GLN A 172 -13.63 15.38 10.74
CA GLN A 172 -14.06 13.98 10.77
C GLN A 172 -15.56 13.80 11.06
N SER A 173 -16.28 14.88 11.36
CA SER A 173 -17.73 14.86 11.62
C SER A 173 -18.52 15.28 10.39
N HIS A 174 -19.82 14.96 10.37
CA HIS A 174 -20.73 15.35 9.28
C HIS A 174 -20.69 16.88 9.00
N ASP A 175 -20.45 17.68 10.04
CA ASP A 175 -20.37 19.15 9.96
C ASP A 175 -18.93 19.67 9.72
N GLY A 176 -18.01 18.80 9.29
CA GLY A 176 -16.60 19.13 9.13
C GLY A 176 -16.34 20.30 8.18
N HIS A 177 -17.05 20.35 7.06
CA HIS A 177 -16.96 21.45 6.10
C HIS A 177 -17.45 22.79 6.68
N ILE A 178 -18.47 22.78 7.55
CA ILE A 178 -18.98 23.99 8.20
C ILE A 178 -17.93 24.54 9.17
N TYR A 179 -17.31 23.67 9.97
CA TYR A 179 -16.27 24.07 10.91
C TYR A 179 -15.01 24.57 10.19
N LEU A 180 -14.62 23.93 9.09
CA LEU A 180 -13.49 24.35 8.26
C LEU A 180 -13.75 25.74 7.66
N LYS A 181 -14.94 25.96 7.08
CA LYS A 181 -15.35 27.26 6.55
C LYS A 181 -15.31 28.35 7.63
N ALA A 182 -15.86 28.08 8.81
CA ALA A 182 -15.85 29.03 9.92
C ALA A 182 -14.43 29.44 10.35
N ILE A 183 -13.47 28.51 10.36
CA ILE A 183 -12.06 28.85 10.66
C ILE A 183 -11.45 29.70 9.55
N ARG A 184 -11.71 29.38 8.28
CA ARG A 184 -11.22 30.19 7.15
C ARG A 184 -11.76 31.62 7.21
N ASP A 185 -13.05 31.78 7.51
CA ASP A 185 -13.70 33.08 7.70
C ASP A 185 -13.10 33.84 8.92
N LEU A 186 -13.00 33.19 10.09
CA LEU A 186 -12.52 33.84 11.32
C LEU A 186 -11.05 34.31 11.23
N PHE A 187 -10.22 33.58 10.50
CA PHE A 187 -8.81 33.92 10.31
C PHE A 187 -8.54 34.69 9.00
N HIS A 188 -9.58 34.99 8.21
CA HIS A 188 -9.48 35.66 6.91
C HIS A 188 -8.45 34.96 6.01
N LEU A 189 -8.65 33.66 5.77
CA LEU A 189 -7.73 32.82 4.98
C LEU A 189 -8.13 32.70 3.50
N ASP A 190 -9.27 33.26 3.12
CA ASP A 190 -9.78 33.30 1.74
C ASP A 190 -9.55 34.66 1.04
N ASP A 191 -8.85 35.59 1.72
CA ASP A 191 -8.49 36.93 1.22
C ASP A 191 -7.09 36.98 0.59
#